data_AF-A0A1E4GR87-F1
#
_entry.id   AF-A0A1E4GR87-F1
#
_cell.length_a   1.000
_cell.length_b   1.000
_cell.length_c   1.000
_cell.angle_alpha   90.00
_cell.angle_beta   90.00
_cell.angle_gamma   90.00
#
_symmetry.space_group_name_H-M   'P 1'
#
loop_
_entity.id
_entity.type
_entity.pdbx_description
1 polymer ?
#
loop_
_entity_poly.entity_id
_entity_poly.type
_entity_poly.pdbx_seq_one_letter_code
_entity_poly.pdbx_strand_id
1 'polypeptide(L)'
;MACFLLLPAKTDGRSSEVSRFNAIQSASLALKGALPALAFACTMAMSAPAQSAEYFLQSATMDKSRTATISGPGLNQAVYMAPLYFTAYEGTAAVGDSFNFVGFCVDIFHSISTGVLNLKYDDENALETDSKYLTSTPFVGAAPLSDQQVLQVGRLVNYGTLVYDQAPSSTSKIDTLAALQGAIWRVINPGYTVTSGNGAVNGLMGNFASANYMDYLTGYGHVNSGITFISETGKYGTKSAHQSFAIAAVPEPGTWALMIGGFGLAGAMLRRARRMQPALALVRA
;
A
#
# COMPACT_ATOMS: atom_id res chain seq x y z
N MET A 1 -19.57 38.49 -6.26
CA MET A 1 -20.14 39.04 -7.50
C MET A 1 -20.98 37.95 -8.13
N ALA A 2 -22.31 38.07 -8.03
CA ALA A 2 -23.30 37.13 -8.55
C ALA A 2 -24.13 37.83 -9.64
N CYS A 3 -24.51 37.14 -10.72
CA CYS A 3 -25.55 37.58 -11.67
C CYS A 3 -25.89 36.42 -12.64
N PHE A 4 -27.02 35.72 -12.47
CA PHE A 4 -28.31 35.82 -13.22
C PHE A 4 -28.23 35.44 -14.72
N LEU A 5 -28.82 34.33 -15.21
CA LEU A 5 -30.24 33.94 -15.47
C LEU A 5 -30.84 34.46 -16.80
N LEU A 6 -31.33 33.46 -17.58
CA LEU A 6 -32.52 33.40 -18.45
C LEU A 6 -32.54 33.91 -19.92
N LEU A 7 -33.08 33.01 -20.76
CA LEU A 7 -33.63 33.14 -22.13
C LEU A 7 -34.89 34.04 -22.17
N PRO A 8 -35.31 34.51 -23.37
CA PRO A 8 -36.49 33.91 -24.07
C PRO A 8 -36.39 33.95 -25.63
N ALA A 9 -36.86 32.92 -26.35
CA ALA A 9 -38.18 32.69 -26.97
C ALA A 9 -38.41 33.33 -28.37
N LYS A 10 -38.95 32.54 -29.32
CA LYS A 10 -39.68 33.04 -30.51
C LYS A 10 -40.80 32.05 -30.91
N THR A 11 -42.00 32.62 -31.01
CA THR A 11 -43.31 32.17 -31.49
C THR A 11 -43.37 32.14 -33.04
N ASP A 12 -44.36 31.67 -33.81
CA ASP A 12 -45.68 31.06 -33.66
C ASP A 12 -46.17 30.60 -35.08
N GLY A 13 -47.13 29.67 -35.12
CA GLY A 13 -48.26 29.65 -36.09
C GLY A 13 -48.07 28.93 -37.44
N ARG A 14 -49.07 28.33 -38.09
CA ARG A 14 -50.46 27.89 -37.81
C ARG A 14 -51.03 27.30 -39.13
N SER A 15 -51.94 26.32 -39.02
CA SER A 15 -53.00 25.88 -40.01
C SER A 15 -52.54 25.23 -41.33
N SER A 16 -53.24 24.28 -41.98
CA SER A 16 -54.66 23.86 -41.97
C SER A 16 -54.83 22.56 -42.80
N GLU A 17 -55.80 21.70 -42.40
CA GLU A 17 -56.79 20.98 -43.25
C GLU A 17 -56.32 19.98 -44.35
N VAL A 18 -57.01 18.90 -44.78
CA VAL A 18 -58.32 18.26 -44.55
C VAL A 18 -58.34 16.92 -45.35
N SER A 19 -59.19 15.95 -44.94
CA SER A 19 -59.81 14.87 -45.76
C SER A 19 -58.94 13.70 -46.28
N ARG A 20 -59.41 12.44 -46.43
CA ARG A 20 -60.65 11.70 -46.13
C ARG A 20 -60.48 10.24 -46.64
N PHE A 21 -61.20 9.27 -46.03
CA PHE A 21 -61.63 7.94 -46.55
C PHE A 21 -60.52 6.86 -46.69
N ASN A 22 -60.68 5.55 -46.45
CA ASN A 22 -61.77 4.61 -46.11
C ASN A 22 -61.07 3.33 -45.54
N ALA A 23 -61.46 2.77 -44.39
CA ALA A 23 -62.41 1.67 -44.21
C ALA A 23 -61.95 0.24 -44.64
N ILE A 24 -61.76 -0.61 -43.61
CA ILE A 24 -62.25 -2.00 -43.45
C ILE A 24 -61.55 -3.16 -44.22
N GLN A 25 -60.86 -4.04 -43.48
CA GLN A 25 -61.12 -5.50 -43.27
C GLN A 25 -59.85 -6.19 -42.72
N SER A 26 -59.84 -6.60 -41.44
CA SER A 26 -60.14 -7.97 -40.99
C SER A 26 -59.01 -8.98 -41.19
N ALA A 27 -58.32 -9.36 -40.10
CA ALA A 27 -58.30 -10.73 -39.59
C ALA A 27 -57.09 -10.95 -38.65
N SER A 28 -57.44 -11.28 -37.41
CA SER A 28 -56.58 -11.81 -36.36
C SER A 28 -55.86 -13.09 -36.76
N LEU A 29 -54.57 -13.23 -36.43
CA LEU A 29 -53.96 -14.51 -36.08
C LEU A 29 -52.71 -14.31 -35.20
N ALA A 30 -52.89 -14.67 -33.93
CA ALA A 30 -51.98 -15.36 -33.02
C ALA A 30 -50.48 -14.97 -32.97
N LEU A 31 -50.13 -14.27 -31.89
CA LEU A 31 -49.37 -14.77 -30.74
C LEU A 31 -48.05 -15.55 -30.96
N LYS A 32 -47.02 -15.06 -30.23
CA LYS A 32 -45.74 -15.67 -29.79
C LYS A 32 -44.54 -15.57 -30.75
N GLY A 33 -43.58 -14.72 -30.36
CA GLY A 33 -42.20 -14.84 -30.79
C GLY A 33 -41.32 -13.61 -30.53
N ALA A 34 -40.79 -13.52 -29.32
CA ALA A 34 -39.53 -12.83 -28.96
C ALA A 34 -39.42 -11.29 -29.16
N LEU A 35 -39.57 -10.57 -28.04
CA LEU A 35 -38.83 -9.35 -27.72
C LEU A 35 -37.98 -9.66 -26.45
N PRO A 36 -36.86 -8.98 -26.17
CA PRO A 36 -35.88 -8.36 -27.06
C PRO A 36 -34.42 -8.76 -26.70
N ALA A 37 -33.51 -8.66 -27.67
CA ALA A 37 -32.08 -8.64 -27.42
C ALA A 37 -31.69 -7.26 -26.87
N LEU A 38 -31.69 -7.09 -25.54
CA LEU A 38 -31.17 -5.90 -24.87
C LEU A 38 -30.82 -6.25 -23.42
N ALA A 39 -29.53 -6.47 -23.15
CA ALA A 39 -28.85 -6.16 -21.89
C ALA A 39 -27.42 -6.72 -21.91
N PHE A 40 -26.55 -6.18 -22.77
CA PHE A 40 -25.12 -6.14 -22.44
C PHE A 40 -24.90 -4.90 -21.58
N ALA A 41 -25.25 -5.00 -20.30
CA ALA A 41 -24.81 -4.00 -19.32
C ALA A 41 -23.36 -4.33 -18.97
N CYS A 42 -22.43 -3.57 -19.55
CA CYS A 42 -21.08 -3.43 -19.01
C CYS A 42 -21.19 -2.83 -17.61
N THR A 43 -21.35 -3.66 -16.58
CA THR A 43 -20.98 -3.25 -15.23
C THR A 43 -19.46 -3.24 -15.19
N MET A 44 -18.86 -2.13 -15.61
CA MET A 44 -17.51 -1.80 -15.16
C MET A 44 -17.63 -1.67 -13.64
N ALA A 45 -17.11 -2.66 -12.91
CA ALA A 45 -16.84 -2.50 -11.51
C ALA A 45 -15.89 -1.29 -11.41
N MET A 46 -16.44 -0.15 -11.02
CA MET A 46 -15.63 1.03 -10.77
C MET A 46 -14.83 0.69 -9.53
N SER A 47 -13.57 0.29 -9.74
CA SER A 47 -12.59 0.21 -8.66
C SER A 47 -12.55 1.59 -8.03
N ALA A 48 -12.98 1.70 -6.77
CA ALA A 48 -12.66 2.88 -5.98
C ALA A 48 -11.14 3.10 -6.09
N PRO A 49 -10.67 4.35 -6.25
CA PRO A 49 -9.24 4.61 -6.18
C PRO A 49 -8.73 4.02 -4.87
N ALA A 50 -7.54 3.41 -4.90
CA ALA A 50 -6.87 2.98 -3.67
C ALA A 50 -6.79 4.21 -2.74
N GLN A 51 -7.63 4.23 -1.71
CA GLN A 51 -7.49 5.19 -0.63
C GLN A 51 -6.23 4.79 0.13
N SER A 52 -5.47 5.79 0.59
CA SER A 52 -4.38 5.54 1.53
C SER A 52 -4.91 4.75 2.72
N ALA A 53 -4.17 3.72 3.10
CA ALA A 53 -4.47 2.91 4.28
C ALA A 53 -4.10 3.70 5.54
N GLU A 54 -5.03 3.77 6.47
CA GLU A 54 -4.82 4.35 7.80
C GLU A 54 -4.46 3.24 8.80
N TYR A 55 -3.55 3.55 9.72
CA TYR A 55 -3.04 2.65 10.73
C TYR A 55 -3.06 3.32 12.11
N PHE A 56 -3.72 2.67 13.07
CA PHE A 56 -3.66 3.08 14.48
C PHE A 56 -2.61 2.25 15.21
N LEU A 57 -1.44 2.84 15.45
CA LEU A 57 -0.37 2.20 16.20
C LEU A 57 -0.68 2.28 17.69
N GLN A 58 -1.22 1.19 18.25
CA GLN A 58 -1.62 1.13 19.65
C GLN A 58 -0.40 1.02 20.57
N SER A 59 0.51 0.09 20.26
CA SER A 59 1.71 -0.12 21.06
C SER A 59 2.89 -0.60 20.24
N ALA A 60 4.10 -0.43 20.79
CA ALA A 60 5.32 -0.92 20.18
C ALA A 60 6.32 -1.47 21.20
N THR A 61 7.06 -2.49 20.78
CA THR A 61 8.21 -3.02 21.51
C THR A 61 9.45 -3.03 20.63
N MET A 62 10.63 -3.10 21.24
CA MET A 62 11.92 -3.13 20.53
C MET A 62 12.92 -3.94 21.37
N ASP A 63 13.76 -4.73 20.70
CA ASP A 63 14.94 -5.33 21.34
C ASP A 63 16.01 -4.26 21.59
N LYS A 64 16.33 -4.03 22.86
CA LYS A 64 17.27 -2.99 23.29
C LYS A 64 18.69 -3.51 23.56
N SER A 65 18.98 -4.77 23.21
CA SER A 65 20.26 -5.43 23.47
C SER A 65 21.38 -5.02 22.49
N ARG A 66 21.03 -4.34 21.40
CA ARG A 66 21.97 -3.76 20.44
C ARG A 66 21.78 -2.27 20.31
N THR A 67 22.90 -1.57 20.28
CA THR A 67 22.96 -0.13 20.10
C THR A 67 23.90 0.22 18.97
N ALA A 68 23.71 1.41 18.44
CA ALA A 68 24.64 2.06 17.53
C ALA A 68 24.88 3.51 17.95
N THR A 69 26.06 4.01 17.60
CA THR A 69 26.35 5.44 17.56
C THR A 69 26.17 5.89 16.12
N ILE A 70 25.28 6.86 15.91
CA ILE A 70 25.11 7.55 14.65
C ILE A 70 25.86 8.88 14.75
N SER A 71 26.85 9.09 13.87
CA SER A 71 27.67 10.29 13.85
C SER A 71 27.74 10.90 12.46
N GLY A 72 27.71 12.23 12.38
CA GLY A 72 27.75 12.97 11.13
C GLY A 72 27.49 14.46 11.35
N PRO A 73 27.20 15.22 10.28
CA PRO A 73 26.95 16.66 10.38
C PRO A 73 25.85 16.99 11.39
N GLY A 74 26.26 17.58 12.53
CA GLY A 74 25.36 18.02 13.60
C GLY A 74 24.68 16.89 14.41
N LEU A 75 25.09 15.64 14.24
CA LEU A 75 24.51 14.49 14.95
C LEU A 75 25.62 13.62 15.55
N ASN A 76 25.49 13.29 16.83
CA ASN A 76 26.29 12.27 17.50
C ASN A 76 25.45 11.67 18.63
N GLN A 77 24.73 10.59 18.34
CA GLN A 77 23.77 10.01 19.27
C GLN A 77 23.92 8.50 19.35
N ALA A 78 23.78 7.98 20.57
CA ALA A 78 23.61 6.56 20.82
C ALA A 78 22.13 6.21 20.73
N VAL A 79 21.81 5.23 19.90
CA VAL A 79 20.44 4.77 19.64
C VAL A 79 20.34 3.26 19.83
N TYR A 80 19.16 2.77 20.18
CA TYR A 80 18.84 1.35 20.03
C TYR A 80 18.71 1.03 18.55
N MET A 81 19.23 -0.12 18.14
CA MET A 81 19.33 -0.49 16.74
C MET A 81 18.65 -1.83 16.53
N ALA A 82 17.33 -1.83 16.58
CA ALA A 82 16.48 -2.95 16.21
C ALA A 82 15.22 -2.39 15.55
N PRO A 83 14.53 -3.14 14.67
CA PRO A 83 13.21 -2.73 14.22
C PRO A 83 12.22 -2.72 15.39
N LEU A 84 11.11 -2.00 15.21
CA LEU A 84 10.00 -2.02 16.16
C LEU A 84 8.99 -3.09 15.78
N TYR A 85 8.39 -3.69 16.80
CA TYR A 85 7.28 -4.63 16.68
C TYR A 85 6.03 -3.94 17.19
N PHE A 86 5.07 -3.73 16.29
CA PHE A 86 3.85 -3.00 16.57
C PHE A 86 2.68 -3.94 16.79
N THR A 87 1.77 -3.52 17.66
CA THR A 87 0.37 -3.95 17.62
C THR A 87 -0.44 -2.76 17.12
N ALA A 88 -1.19 -2.97 16.04
CA ALA A 88 -1.90 -1.94 15.33
C ALA A 88 -3.31 -2.39 14.91
N TYR A 89 -4.12 -1.43 14.47
CA TYR A 89 -5.46 -1.61 13.93
C TYR A 89 -5.54 -0.87 12.61
N GLU A 90 -6.37 -1.36 11.69
CA GLU A 90 -6.73 -0.60 10.50
C GLU A 90 -7.62 0.59 10.90
N GLY A 91 -7.41 1.74 10.26
CA GLY A 91 -8.12 2.98 10.56
C GLY A 91 -7.42 3.85 11.60
N THR A 92 -8.19 4.72 12.26
CA THR A 92 -7.66 5.80 13.12
C THR A 92 -7.85 5.57 14.63
N ALA A 93 -8.35 4.40 15.04
CA ALA A 93 -8.59 4.05 16.44
C ALA A 93 -8.42 2.54 16.68
N ALA A 94 -8.25 2.15 17.95
CA ALA A 94 -8.19 0.75 18.36
C ALA A 94 -9.58 0.08 18.34
N VAL A 95 -10.10 -0.16 17.14
CA VAL A 95 -11.41 -0.77 16.89
C VAL A 95 -11.23 -1.91 15.90
N GLY A 96 -11.85 -3.06 16.17
CA GLY A 96 -11.74 -4.26 15.34
C GLY A 96 -10.59 -5.16 15.76
N ASP A 97 -10.16 -6.02 14.84
CA ASP A 97 -9.09 -6.97 15.08
C ASP A 97 -7.72 -6.27 15.00
N SER A 98 -6.90 -6.48 16.01
CA SER A 98 -5.52 -6.02 15.97
C SER A 98 -4.67 -6.92 15.07
N PHE A 99 -3.67 -6.34 14.42
CA PHE A 99 -2.62 -7.08 13.75
C PHE A 99 -1.24 -6.64 14.24
N ASN A 100 -0.25 -7.51 14.04
CA ASN A 100 1.13 -7.21 14.40
C ASN A 100 1.99 -7.12 13.15
N PHE A 101 2.96 -6.22 13.16
CA PHE A 101 3.95 -6.12 12.10
C PHE A 101 5.29 -5.62 12.65
N VAL A 102 6.34 -5.90 11.89
CA VAL A 102 7.67 -5.34 12.12
C VAL A 102 7.87 -4.13 11.24
N GLY A 103 8.26 -3.00 11.85
CA GLY A 103 8.56 -1.75 11.16
C GLY A 103 10.02 -1.35 11.33
N PHE A 104 10.65 -0.97 10.22
CA PHE A 104 12.04 -0.51 10.22
C PHE A 104 12.08 1.02 10.18
N CYS A 105 12.82 1.62 11.10
CA CYS A 105 13.04 3.06 11.11
C CYS A 105 13.75 3.49 9.82
N VAL A 106 13.20 4.46 9.09
CA VAL A 106 13.82 4.94 7.83
C VAL A 106 14.46 6.32 7.97
N ASP A 107 14.39 6.92 9.14
CA ASP A 107 15.02 8.22 9.40
C ASP A 107 15.85 8.20 10.69
N ILE A 108 16.84 9.09 10.78
CA ILE A 108 17.78 9.22 11.92
C ILE A 108 17.56 10.52 12.72
N PHE A 109 16.51 11.27 12.39
CA PHE A 109 16.28 12.63 12.90
C PHE A 109 15.06 12.71 13.83
N HIS A 110 14.14 11.77 13.72
CA HIS A 110 12.99 11.65 14.59
C HIS A 110 13.17 10.49 15.55
N SER A 111 12.27 10.42 16.51
CA SER A 111 12.27 9.38 17.54
C SER A 111 10.86 8.91 17.79
N ILE A 112 10.76 7.76 18.44
CA ILE A 112 9.50 7.22 18.94
C ILE A 112 9.76 6.58 20.31
N SER A 113 8.77 6.66 21.19
CA SER A 113 8.78 5.89 22.43
C SER A 113 8.43 4.42 22.16
N THR A 114 8.63 3.56 23.16
CA THR A 114 8.09 2.19 23.18
C THR A 114 7.05 2.08 24.28
N GLY A 115 6.14 1.11 24.20
CA GLY A 115 5.00 0.97 25.11
C GLY A 115 3.71 1.38 24.42
N VAL A 116 2.79 2.01 25.16
CA VAL A 116 1.54 2.53 24.59
C VAL A 116 1.82 3.80 23.80
N LEU A 117 1.40 3.81 22.53
CA LEU A 117 1.65 4.89 21.58
C LEU A 117 0.38 5.69 21.28
N ASN A 118 -0.68 5.00 20.84
CA ASN A 118 -1.93 5.60 20.37
C ASN A 118 -1.71 6.67 19.28
N LEU A 119 -0.89 6.34 18.29
CA LEU A 119 -0.54 7.24 17.19
C LEU A 119 -1.27 6.84 15.89
N LYS A 120 -1.59 7.84 15.07
CA LYS A 120 -2.23 7.66 13.76
C LYS A 120 -1.19 7.78 12.66
N TYR A 121 -1.11 6.77 11.82
CA TYR A 121 -0.20 6.68 10.70
C TYR A 121 -1.01 6.41 9.43
N ASP A 122 -0.44 6.76 8.30
CA ASP A 122 -0.96 6.44 6.97
C ASP A 122 0.18 6.17 6.01
N ASP A 123 -0.17 5.69 4.82
CA ASP A 123 0.75 5.47 3.70
C ASP A 123 0.57 6.47 2.54
N GLU A 124 0.09 7.70 2.84
CA GLU A 124 -0.12 8.74 1.83
C GLU A 124 1.19 9.19 1.16
N ASN A 125 2.30 9.02 1.87
CA ASN A 125 3.62 9.45 1.44
C ASN A 125 4.42 8.29 0.87
N ALA A 126 5.32 8.59 -0.06
CA ALA A 126 6.33 7.66 -0.53
C ALA A 126 7.68 7.93 0.17
N LEU A 127 8.51 6.89 0.28
CA LEU A 127 9.89 7.03 0.75
C LEU A 127 10.76 7.66 -0.36
N GLU A 128 10.84 8.98 -0.37
CA GLU A 128 11.53 9.74 -1.43
C GLU A 128 12.74 10.52 -0.94
N THR A 129 12.94 10.64 0.38
CA THR A 129 13.96 11.52 0.96
C THR A 129 14.61 10.92 2.21
N ASP A 130 15.78 11.45 2.59
CA ASP A 130 16.48 11.13 3.85
C ASP A 130 15.75 11.59 5.13
N SER A 131 14.56 12.16 4.96
CA SER A 131 13.64 12.58 6.00
C SER A 131 14.23 13.59 7.00
N LYS A 132 15.27 14.34 6.60
CA LYS A 132 15.91 15.37 7.41
C LYS A 132 15.05 16.64 7.51
N TYR A 133 14.18 16.66 8.52
CA TYR A 133 13.20 17.75 8.71
C TYR A 133 13.28 18.40 10.09
N LEU A 134 14.27 19.28 10.27
CA LEU A 134 14.46 20.02 11.52
C LEU A 134 13.65 21.34 11.57
N THR A 135 12.76 21.57 10.60
CA THR A 135 11.95 22.79 10.53
C THR A 135 10.45 22.48 10.68
N SER A 136 9.64 23.52 10.90
CA SER A 136 8.17 23.41 10.87
C SER A 136 7.61 23.40 9.46
N THR A 137 8.42 23.72 8.45
CA THR A 137 8.00 23.71 7.04
C THR A 137 8.33 22.33 6.45
N PRO A 138 7.33 21.63 5.91
CA PRO A 138 7.54 20.34 5.26
C PRO A 138 8.65 20.38 4.21
N PHE A 139 9.46 19.33 4.15
CA PHE A 139 10.40 19.06 3.06
C PHE A 139 11.65 19.97 2.98
N VAL A 140 11.84 20.90 3.91
CA VAL A 140 13.01 21.80 3.90
C VAL A 140 14.25 21.11 4.47
N GLY A 141 15.28 20.95 3.62
CA GLY A 141 16.61 20.48 4.01
C GLY A 141 16.85 18.97 3.86
N ALA A 142 15.88 18.22 3.33
CA ALA A 142 16.08 16.81 3.01
C ALA A 142 16.70 16.61 1.63
N ALA A 143 17.45 15.53 1.52
CA ALA A 143 18.03 15.07 0.27
C ALA A 143 17.13 14.00 -0.38
N PRO A 144 16.91 14.05 -1.70
CA PRO A 144 16.17 13.01 -2.41
C PRO A 144 16.94 11.69 -2.41
N LEU A 145 16.21 10.59 -2.31
CA LEU A 145 16.73 9.23 -2.46
C LEU A 145 16.72 8.83 -3.95
N SER A 146 17.78 8.16 -4.37
CA SER A 146 17.81 7.50 -5.68
C SER A 146 16.94 6.23 -5.69
N ASP A 147 16.46 5.85 -6.88
CA ASP A 147 15.73 4.59 -7.08
C ASP A 147 16.50 3.37 -6.55
N GLN A 148 17.84 3.39 -6.66
CA GLN A 148 18.68 2.31 -6.14
C GLN A 148 18.68 2.24 -4.61
N GLN A 149 18.65 3.40 -3.94
CA GLN A 149 18.52 3.45 -2.47
C GLN A 149 17.16 2.91 -2.04
N VAL A 150 16.08 3.37 -2.67
CA VAL A 150 14.72 2.91 -2.35
C VAL A 150 14.58 1.40 -2.61
N LEU A 151 15.12 0.91 -3.73
CA LEU A 151 15.14 -0.51 -4.06
C LEU A 151 15.91 -1.33 -3.01
N GLN A 152 17.09 -0.88 -2.61
CA GLN A 152 17.90 -1.57 -1.60
C GLN A 152 17.19 -1.57 -0.25
N VAL A 153 16.69 -0.42 0.22
CA VAL A 153 15.90 -0.33 1.47
C VAL A 153 14.73 -1.29 1.40
N GLY A 154 14.02 -1.33 0.28
CA GLY A 154 12.90 -2.24 0.10
C GLY A 154 13.26 -3.71 0.28
N ARG A 155 14.39 -4.13 -0.29
CA ARG A 155 14.89 -5.51 -0.13
C ARG A 155 15.38 -5.80 1.29
N LEU A 156 16.04 -4.84 1.95
CA LEU A 156 16.48 -4.99 3.34
C LEU A 156 15.28 -5.12 4.29
N VAL A 157 14.23 -4.33 4.08
CA VAL A 157 12.97 -4.39 4.85
C VAL A 157 12.30 -5.75 4.66
N ASN A 158 12.12 -6.19 3.40
CA ASN A 158 11.50 -7.49 3.11
C ASN A 158 12.31 -8.64 3.71
N TYR A 159 13.63 -8.64 3.54
CA TYR A 159 14.48 -9.67 4.14
C TYR A 159 14.43 -9.63 5.67
N GLY A 160 14.42 -8.44 6.27
CA GLY A 160 14.27 -8.27 7.70
C GLY A 160 12.95 -8.80 8.25
N THR A 161 11.85 -8.63 7.52
CA THR A 161 10.57 -9.26 7.84
C THR A 161 10.67 -10.78 7.78
N LEU A 162 11.29 -11.35 6.74
CA LEU A 162 11.50 -12.81 6.63
C LEU A 162 12.35 -13.34 7.79
N VAL A 163 13.43 -12.64 8.17
CA VAL A 163 14.27 -12.99 9.33
C VAL A 163 13.45 -12.92 10.62
N TYR A 164 12.61 -11.89 10.78
CA TYR A 164 11.76 -11.75 11.96
C TYR A 164 10.76 -12.91 12.08
N ASP A 165 10.09 -13.27 10.99
CA ASP A 165 9.03 -14.29 11.01
C ASP A 165 9.60 -15.72 11.11
N GLN A 166 10.74 -15.99 10.46
CA GLN A 166 11.20 -17.36 10.23
C GLN A 166 12.44 -17.75 11.03
N ALA A 167 13.32 -16.79 11.37
CA ALA A 167 14.57 -17.13 12.03
C ALA A 167 14.33 -17.59 13.48
N PRO A 168 15.07 -18.60 13.96
CA PRO A 168 14.96 -19.05 15.34
C PRO A 168 15.41 -17.95 16.31
N SER A 169 14.74 -17.87 17.45
CA SER A 169 15.10 -16.95 18.54
C SER A 169 16.51 -17.22 19.02
N SER A 170 17.46 -16.37 18.63
CA SER A 170 18.89 -16.55 18.82
C SER A 170 19.61 -15.21 18.81
N THR A 171 20.84 -15.17 19.33
CA THR A 171 21.71 -13.98 19.21
C THR A 171 21.96 -13.59 17.75
N SER A 172 22.05 -14.57 16.84
CA SER A 172 22.24 -14.31 15.41
C SER A 172 21.04 -13.59 14.80
N LYS A 173 19.80 -13.95 15.17
CA LYS A 173 18.59 -13.22 14.76
C LYS A 173 18.62 -11.77 15.23
N ILE A 174 18.96 -11.56 16.50
CA ILE A 174 19.08 -10.23 17.10
C ILE A 174 20.14 -9.40 16.37
N ASP A 175 21.34 -9.97 16.15
CA ASP A 175 22.43 -9.30 15.45
C ASP A 175 22.07 -8.96 14.00
N THR A 176 21.35 -9.86 13.32
CA THR A 176 20.91 -9.68 11.92
C THR A 176 19.87 -8.57 11.80
N LEU A 177 18.83 -8.58 12.64
CA LEU A 177 17.79 -7.54 12.64
C LEU A 177 18.38 -6.17 13.01
N ALA A 178 19.31 -6.14 13.96
CA ALA A 178 20.03 -4.93 14.31
C ALA A 178 20.88 -4.40 13.15
N ALA A 179 21.65 -5.29 12.51
CA ALA A 179 22.46 -4.93 11.35
C ALA A 179 21.63 -4.42 10.17
N LEU A 180 20.44 -5.01 9.93
CA LEU A 180 19.52 -4.55 8.90
C LEU A 180 18.98 -3.14 9.20
N GLN A 181 18.57 -2.88 10.44
CA GLN A 181 18.13 -1.55 10.87
C GLN A 181 19.23 -0.50 10.66
N GLY A 182 20.47 -0.80 11.07
CA GLY A 182 21.61 0.08 10.85
C GLY A 182 21.97 0.27 9.37
N ALA A 183 21.86 -0.78 8.56
CA ALA A 183 22.13 -0.72 7.13
C ALA A 183 21.12 0.16 6.39
N ILE A 184 19.83 0.08 6.75
CA ILE A 184 18.78 0.97 6.21
C ILE A 184 19.15 2.43 6.45
N TRP A 185 19.56 2.79 7.68
CA TRP A 185 20.00 4.15 7.97
C TRP A 185 21.20 4.58 7.13
N ARG A 186 22.19 3.70 6.92
CA ARG A 186 23.37 4.00 6.08
C ARG A 186 23.01 4.20 4.61
N VAL A 187 22.10 3.38 4.07
CA VAL A 187 21.64 3.49 2.68
C VAL A 187 20.90 4.80 2.46
N ILE A 188 20.05 5.19 3.40
CA ILE A 188 19.27 6.43 3.31
C ILE A 188 20.15 7.67 3.58
N ASN A 189 21.12 7.56 4.51
CA ASN A 189 21.94 8.67 4.99
C ASN A 189 23.44 8.41 4.75
N PRO A 190 23.93 8.40 3.49
CA PRO A 190 25.32 8.04 3.18
C PRO A 190 26.36 9.01 3.76
N GLY A 191 25.96 10.23 4.14
CA GLY A 191 26.81 11.20 4.83
C GLY A 191 26.96 10.98 6.34
N TYR A 192 26.28 9.97 6.91
CA TYR A 192 26.32 9.63 8.32
C TYR A 192 26.97 8.26 8.51
N THR A 193 27.74 8.13 9.58
CA THR A 193 28.33 6.87 10.02
C THR A 193 27.41 6.25 11.06
N VAL A 194 27.14 4.96 10.90
CA VAL A 194 26.43 4.13 11.90
C VAL A 194 27.40 3.06 12.34
N THR A 195 27.67 2.98 13.64
CA THR A 195 28.63 2.02 14.22
C THR A 195 28.05 1.38 15.47
N SER A 196 28.10 0.06 15.58
CA SER A 196 27.76 -0.67 16.80
C SER A 196 29.01 -0.94 17.65
N GLY A 197 28.82 -1.09 18.97
CA GLY A 197 29.86 -1.68 19.84
C GLY A 197 30.09 -3.18 19.59
N ASN A 198 29.18 -3.84 18.85
CA ASN A 198 29.29 -5.26 18.51
C ASN A 198 29.92 -5.44 17.11
N GLY A 199 31.07 -6.12 17.05
CA GLY A 199 31.81 -6.37 15.80
C GLY A 199 31.07 -7.23 14.78
N ALA A 200 30.29 -8.22 15.22
CA ALA A 200 29.50 -9.07 14.32
C ALA A 200 28.40 -8.25 13.63
N VAL A 201 27.73 -7.39 14.40
CA VAL A 201 26.71 -6.47 13.88
C VAL A 201 27.31 -5.48 12.87
N ASN A 202 28.51 -4.94 13.15
CA ASN A 202 29.22 -4.08 12.20
C ASN A 202 29.54 -4.79 10.88
N GLY A 203 29.98 -6.06 10.94
CA GLY A 203 30.26 -6.86 9.75
C GLY A 203 29.01 -7.09 8.90
N LEU A 204 27.92 -7.54 9.52
CA LEU A 204 26.63 -7.75 8.83
C LEU A 204 26.09 -6.45 8.24
N MET A 205 26.11 -5.36 9.01
CA MET A 205 25.64 -4.05 8.54
C MET A 205 26.46 -3.56 7.34
N GLY A 206 27.78 -3.78 7.36
CA GLY A 206 28.65 -3.49 6.21
C GLY A 206 28.25 -4.27 4.96
N ASN A 207 27.95 -5.57 5.10
CA ASN A 207 27.49 -6.41 4.01
C ASN A 207 26.15 -5.93 3.43
N PHE A 208 25.16 -5.66 4.30
CA PHE A 208 23.82 -5.21 3.89
C PHE A 208 23.78 -3.81 3.28
N ALA A 209 24.69 -2.92 3.68
CA ALA A 209 24.83 -1.59 3.09
C ALA A 209 25.76 -1.54 1.86
N SER A 210 26.38 -2.67 1.48
CA SER A 210 27.31 -2.73 0.35
C SER A 210 26.60 -2.78 -1.01
N ALA A 211 27.35 -2.60 -2.10
CA ALA A 211 26.82 -2.79 -3.46
C ALA A 211 26.40 -4.24 -3.76
N ASN A 212 27.01 -5.22 -3.10
CA ASN A 212 26.75 -6.66 -3.29
C ASN A 212 25.78 -7.21 -2.23
N TYR A 213 24.95 -6.35 -1.62
CA TYR A 213 24.10 -6.73 -0.49
C TYR A 213 23.21 -7.96 -0.77
N MET A 214 22.83 -8.19 -2.03
CA MET A 214 22.00 -9.33 -2.44
C MET A 214 22.62 -10.69 -2.12
N ASP A 215 23.94 -10.81 -2.12
CA ASP A 215 24.63 -12.07 -1.79
C ASP A 215 24.40 -12.49 -0.33
N TYR A 216 23.99 -11.53 0.51
CA TYR A 216 23.78 -11.71 1.95
C TYR A 216 22.30 -11.81 2.34
N LEU A 217 21.36 -11.60 1.41
CA LEU A 217 19.92 -11.70 1.67
C LEU A 217 19.40 -13.10 1.32
N THR A 218 19.89 -14.12 2.04
CA THR A 218 19.65 -15.54 1.72
C THR A 218 19.14 -16.32 2.94
N GLY A 219 18.60 -17.52 2.72
CA GLY A 219 18.24 -18.47 3.80
C GLY A 219 16.79 -18.43 4.31
N TYR A 220 16.02 -17.39 3.99
CA TYR A 220 14.63 -17.22 4.49
C TYR A 220 13.57 -17.02 3.39
N GLY A 221 13.91 -17.42 2.15
CA GLY A 221 12.99 -17.36 1.00
C GLY A 221 13.31 -16.25 0.00
N HIS A 222 12.35 -15.98 -0.89
CA HIS A 222 12.50 -14.96 -1.94
C HIS A 222 12.37 -13.55 -1.35
N VAL A 223 13.31 -12.67 -1.71
CA VAL A 223 13.35 -11.29 -1.23
C VAL A 223 12.76 -10.36 -2.29
N ASN A 224 11.57 -9.83 -2.00
CA ASN A 224 10.94 -8.76 -2.78
C ASN A 224 11.56 -7.40 -2.44
N SER A 225 11.17 -6.36 -3.19
CA SER A 225 11.56 -4.98 -2.91
C SER A 225 10.40 -4.03 -2.61
N GLY A 226 9.16 -4.50 -2.72
CA GLY A 226 7.98 -3.67 -2.45
C GLY A 226 7.88 -3.33 -0.97
N ILE A 227 7.69 -2.06 -0.66
CA ILE A 227 7.48 -1.57 0.72
C ILE A 227 6.27 -0.66 0.77
N THR A 228 5.63 -0.65 1.94
CA THR A 228 4.72 0.41 2.34
C THR A 228 5.49 1.33 3.27
N PHE A 229 5.51 2.63 2.93
CA PHE A 229 6.08 3.65 3.80
C PHE A 229 4.96 4.23 4.64
N ILE A 230 5.07 4.14 5.97
CA ILE A 230 4.09 4.68 6.89
C ILE A 230 4.67 5.85 7.66
N SER A 231 3.89 6.93 7.76
CA SER A 231 4.27 8.16 8.43
C SER A 231 3.13 8.68 9.29
N GLU A 232 3.44 9.47 10.32
CA GLU A 232 2.41 10.00 11.20
C GLU A 232 1.50 10.99 10.44
N THR A 233 0.19 10.74 10.52
CA THR A 233 -0.82 11.43 9.72
C THR A 233 -0.76 12.93 9.88
N GLY A 234 -0.62 13.63 8.75
CA GLY A 234 -0.57 15.08 8.67
C GLY A 234 0.66 15.74 9.32
N LYS A 235 1.68 14.96 9.73
CA LYS A 235 2.90 15.50 10.36
C LYS A 235 4.19 15.20 9.60
N TYR A 236 4.16 14.28 8.64
CA TYR A 236 5.32 13.93 7.83
C TYR A 236 5.97 15.18 7.21
N GLY A 237 7.30 15.21 7.17
CA GLY A 237 8.05 16.38 6.70
C GLY A 237 8.32 17.45 7.76
N THR A 238 7.82 17.33 9.00
CA THR A 238 7.98 18.35 10.04
C THR A 238 8.76 17.84 11.25
N LYS A 239 9.39 18.75 12.00
CA LYS A 239 10.05 18.43 13.29
C LYS A 239 9.14 17.85 14.37
N SER A 240 7.82 17.89 14.17
CA SER A 240 6.81 17.38 15.09
C SER A 240 6.37 15.96 14.77
N ALA A 241 6.86 15.38 13.68
CA ALA A 241 6.65 13.98 13.35
C ALA A 241 7.37 13.07 14.33
N HIS A 242 6.74 11.95 14.65
CA HIS A 242 7.46 10.80 15.17
C HIS A 242 8.21 10.06 14.04
N GLN A 243 9.06 9.11 14.43
CA GLN A 243 9.78 8.22 13.53
C GLN A 243 8.86 7.62 12.46
N SER A 244 9.26 7.70 11.19
CA SER A 244 8.55 7.02 10.10
C SER A 244 9.13 5.62 9.84
N PHE A 245 8.31 4.72 9.27
CA PHE A 245 8.68 3.31 9.11
C PHE A 245 8.50 2.82 7.68
N ALA A 246 9.38 1.91 7.27
CA ALA A 246 9.11 1.04 6.14
C ALA A 246 8.70 -0.35 6.66
N ILE A 247 7.65 -0.88 6.05
CA ILE A 247 7.16 -2.24 6.28
C ILE A 247 7.17 -3.00 4.95
N ALA A 248 7.37 -4.31 4.99
CA ALA A 248 7.25 -5.13 3.79
C ALA A 248 5.82 -4.97 3.23
N ALA A 249 5.69 -4.73 1.93
CA ALA A 249 4.38 -4.52 1.32
C ALA A 249 3.52 -5.78 1.52
N VAL A 250 2.44 -5.64 2.28
CA VAL A 250 1.42 -6.67 2.43
C VAL A 250 0.42 -6.44 1.30
N PRO A 251 0.10 -7.44 0.45
CA PRO A 251 -0.97 -7.28 -0.51
C PRO A 251 -2.26 -7.00 0.26
N GLU A 252 -2.79 -5.79 0.11
CA GLU A 252 -3.94 -5.33 0.90
C GLU A 252 -5.08 -6.35 0.86
N PRO A 253 -5.84 -6.55 1.96
CA PRO A 253 -7.00 -7.44 1.98
C PRO A 253 -7.99 -7.19 0.83
N GLY A 254 -8.12 -5.94 0.38
CA GLY A 254 -8.90 -5.56 -0.79
C GLY A 254 -8.42 -6.22 -2.09
N THR A 255 -7.11 -6.38 -2.25
CA THR A 255 -6.51 -7.09 -3.41
C THR A 255 -6.94 -8.56 -3.42
N TRP A 256 -6.93 -9.22 -2.25
CA TRP A 256 -7.41 -10.60 -2.14
C TRP A 256 -8.90 -10.70 -2.42
N ALA A 257 -9.71 -9.77 -1.89
CA ALA A 257 -11.13 -9.71 -2.16
C ALA A 257 -11.44 -9.48 -3.66
N LEU A 258 -10.64 -8.65 -4.34
CA LEU A 258 -10.73 -8.42 -5.78
C LEU A 258 -10.31 -9.65 -6.58
N MET A 259 -9.22 -10.33 -6.20
CA MET A 259 -8.82 -11.59 -6.84
C MET A 259 -9.88 -12.66 -6.68
N ILE A 260 -10.35 -12.88 -5.44
CA ILE A 260 -11.41 -13.85 -5.13
C ILE A 260 -12.71 -13.48 -5.86
N GLY A 261 -13.09 -12.20 -5.84
CA GLY A 261 -14.27 -11.69 -6.55
C GLY A 261 -14.16 -11.89 -8.06
N GLY A 262 -13.00 -11.59 -8.64
CA GLY A 262 -12.70 -11.80 -10.06
C GLY A 262 -12.76 -13.27 -10.46
N PHE A 263 -12.15 -14.17 -9.70
CA PHE A 263 -12.22 -15.62 -9.92
C PHE A 263 -13.65 -16.15 -9.73
N GLY A 264 -14.39 -15.64 -8.74
CA GLY A 264 -15.79 -15.97 -8.51
C GLY A 264 -16.68 -15.63 -9.71
N LEU A 265 -16.53 -14.42 -10.25
CA LEU A 265 -17.22 -13.96 -11.45
C LEU A 265 -16.86 -14.77 -12.69
N ALA A 266 -15.56 -14.98 -12.95
CA ALA A 266 -15.09 -15.80 -14.07
C ALA A 266 -15.65 -17.22 -14.00
N GLY A 267 -15.62 -17.85 -12.82
CA GLY A 267 -16.22 -19.16 -12.58
C GLY A 267 -17.73 -19.18 -12.81
N ALA A 268 -18.46 -18.14 -12.41
CA ALA A 268 -19.90 -18.01 -12.65
C ALA A 268 -20.22 -17.90 -14.16
N MET A 269 -19.43 -17.14 -14.93
CA MET A 269 -19.60 -17.01 -16.38
C MET A 269 -19.35 -18.32 -17.11
N LEU A 270 -18.28 -19.06 -16.75
CA LEU A 270 -17.99 -20.38 -17.33
C LEU A 270 -19.10 -21.40 -17.03
N ARG A 271 -19.66 -21.39 -15.82
CA ARG A 271 -20.81 -22.24 -15.46
C ARG A 271 -22.08 -21.89 -16.24
N ARG A 272 -22.34 -20.60 -16.47
CA ARG A 272 -23.48 -20.14 -17.29
C ARG A 272 -23.31 -20.57 -18.76
N ALA A 273 -22.12 -20.44 -19.33
CA ALA A 273 -21.85 -20.83 -20.71
C ALA A 273 -22.06 -22.34 -20.96
N ARG A 274 -21.64 -23.21 -20.04
CA ARG A 274 -21.85 -24.67 -20.16
C ARG A 274 -23.33 -25.07 -20.10
N ARG A 275 -24.15 -24.34 -19.33
CA ARG A 275 -25.61 -24.57 -19.29
C ARG A 275 -26.32 -24.13 -20.57
N MET A 276 -25.67 -23.32 -21.40
CA MET A 276 -26.20 -22.88 -22.68
C MET A 276 -25.67 -23.69 -23.88
N GLN A 277 -24.85 -24.73 -23.68
CA GLN A 277 -24.58 -25.67 -24.77
C GLN A 277 -25.85 -26.49 -25.03
N PRO A 278 -26.52 -26.32 -26.19
CA PRO A 278 -27.64 -27.16 -26.55
C PRO A 278 -27.08 -28.57 -26.74
N ALA A 279 -27.72 -29.57 -26.15
CA ALA A 279 -27.50 -30.95 -26.55
C ALA A 279 -27.85 -31.05 -28.03
N LEU A 280 -26.84 -31.05 -28.90
CA LEU A 280 -27.00 -31.39 -30.30
C LEU A 280 -27.33 -32.90 -30.34
N ALA A 281 -28.60 -33.22 -30.14
CA ALA A 281 -29.11 -34.56 -30.30
C ALA A 281 -28.96 -34.93 -31.78
N LEU A 282 -27.92 -35.69 -32.08
CA LEU A 282 -27.70 -36.29 -33.37
C LEU A 282 -28.79 -37.36 -33.58
N VAL A 283 -29.90 -36.96 -34.19
CA VAL A 283 -30.90 -37.88 -34.73
C VAL A 283 -30.61 -38.06 -36.21
N ARG A 284 -30.28 -39.30 -36.60
CA ARG A 284 -30.54 -39.96 -37.89
C ARG A 284 -29.71 -41.24 -37.96
N ALA A 285 -30.15 -42.35 -38.53
CA ALA A 285 -31.45 -42.90 -38.93
C ALA A 285 -31.14 -44.38 -39.25
#